data_AF-A0A941IN21-F1
#
_entry.id   AF-A0A941IN21-F1
#
_cell.length_a   1.000
_cell.length_b   1.000
_cell.length_c   1.000
_cell.angle_alpha   90.00
_cell.angle_beta   90.00
_cell.angle_gamma   90.00
#
_symmetry.space_group_name_H-M   'P 1'
#
loop_
_entity.id
_entity.type
_entity.pdbx_description
1 polymer ?
#
loop_
_entity_poly.entity_id
_entity_poly.type
_entity_poly.pdbx_seq_one_letter_code
_entity_poly.pdbx_strand_id
1 'polypeptide(L)' 'TQVSGRLGGADIARAEQYSEGTVPLHTLRADIDYAHAEADTTYGKLGVKVWIYRGEVLPTKNTSGGGK' A
#
# COMPACT_ATOMS: atom_id res chain seq x y z
N THR A 1 -1.99 4.53 -4.09
CA THR A 1 -2.73 5.14 -2.96
C THR A 1 -4.21 5.14 -3.25
N GLN A 2 -5.03 4.75 -2.27
CA GLN A 2 -6.48 4.79 -2.32
C GLN A 2 -6.99 5.62 -1.15
N VAL A 3 -7.91 6.53 -1.40
CA VAL A 3 -8.58 7.34 -0.37
C VAL A 3 -10.09 7.13 -0.49
N SER A 4 -10.74 6.86 0.62
CA SER A 4 -12.18 6.58 0.68
C SER A 4 -12.86 7.39 1.78
N GLY A 5 -14.04 7.93 1.49
CA GLY A 5 -14.87 8.65 2.46
C GLY A 5 -15.63 9.80 1.82
N ARG A 6 -16.08 10.75 2.62
CA ARG A 6 -16.77 11.97 2.15
C ARG A 6 -15.76 12.98 1.61
N LEU A 7 -15.18 12.65 0.45
CA LEU A 7 -14.12 13.44 -0.18
C LEU A 7 -14.61 14.86 -0.48
N GLY A 8 -13.91 15.86 0.04
CA GLY A 8 -14.26 17.27 -0.11
C GLY A 8 -15.53 17.71 0.63
N GLY A 9 -16.02 16.92 1.59
CA GLY A 9 -17.28 17.21 2.31
C GLY A 9 -18.54 16.91 1.51
N ALA A 10 -18.42 16.19 0.39
CA ALA A 10 -19.57 15.73 -0.39
C ALA A 10 -20.47 14.79 0.43
N ASP A 11 -21.77 14.84 0.15
CA ASP A 11 -22.74 14.09 0.95
C ASP A 11 -22.63 12.57 0.77
N ILE A 12 -22.24 12.15 -0.44
CA ILE A 12 -22.03 10.74 -0.80
C ILE A 12 -20.54 10.41 -0.71
N ALA A 13 -20.21 9.33 0.01
CA ALA A 13 -18.85 8.84 0.11
C ALA A 13 -18.37 8.26 -1.24
N ARG A 14 -17.12 8.55 -1.59
CA ARG A 14 -16.45 8.06 -2.81
C ARG A 14 -15.11 7.43 -2.46
N ALA A 15 -14.62 6.57 -3.34
CA ALA A 15 -13.27 6.02 -3.28
C ALA A 15 -12.50 6.47 -4.53
N GLU A 16 -11.40 7.17 -4.33
CA GLU A 16 -10.50 7.59 -5.39
C GLU A 16 -9.18 6.83 -5.24
N GLN A 17 -8.70 6.27 -6.36
CA GLN A 17 -7.46 5.53 -6.40
C GLN A 17 -6.53 6.14 -7.44
N TYR A 18 -5.28 6.29 -7.03
CA TYR A 18 -4.19 6.66 -7.92
C TYR A 18 -3.05 5.67 -7.73
N SER A 19 -2.46 5.20 -8.82
CA SER A 19 -1.29 4.34 -8.80
C SER A 19 -0.33 4.78 -9.89
N GLU A 20 0.93 4.88 -9.52
CA GLU A 20 2.03 5.17 -10.42
C GLU A 20 2.97 3.95 -10.46
N GLY A 21 3.43 3.58 -11.65
CA GLY A 21 4.21 2.35 -11.85
C GLY A 21 3.36 1.09 -11.73
N THR A 22 3.98 -0.01 -11.29
CA THR A 22 3.35 -1.34 -11.23
C THR A 22 3.32 -1.84 -9.80
N VAL A 23 2.15 -2.27 -9.31
CA VAL A 23 1.97 -2.85 -7.97
C VAL A 23 1.30 -4.22 -8.12
N PRO A 24 2.08 -5.31 -8.24
CA PRO A 24 1.55 -6.64 -8.52
C PRO A 24 1.03 -7.33 -7.25
N LEU A 25 -0.23 -7.08 -6.88
CA LEU A 25 -0.83 -7.59 -5.63
C LEU A 25 -0.99 -9.12 -5.55
N HIS A 26 -1.01 -9.81 -6.69
CA HIS A 26 -1.12 -11.28 -6.74
C HIS A 26 0.23 -12.00 -6.69
N THR A 27 1.35 -11.26 -6.78
CA THR A 27 2.69 -11.87 -6.85
C THR A 27 3.29 -11.96 -5.46
N LEU A 28 3.32 -13.16 -4.86
CA LEU A 28 3.79 -13.36 -3.48
C LEU A 28 5.28 -13.02 -3.24
N ARG A 29 6.11 -13.04 -4.29
CA ARG A 29 7.53 -12.65 -4.21
C ARG A 29 7.76 -11.13 -4.26
N ALA A 30 6.71 -10.35 -4.53
CA ALA A 30 6.79 -8.91 -4.57
C ALA A 30 6.90 -8.38 -3.13
N ASP A 31 7.89 -7.54 -2.88
CA ASP A 31 8.03 -6.79 -1.64
C ASP A 31 7.07 -5.59 -1.66
N ILE A 32 5.94 -5.72 -0.97
CA ILE A 32 4.88 -4.70 -0.95
C ILE A 32 4.61 -4.31 0.50
N ASP A 33 4.93 -3.06 0.82
CA ASP A 33 4.51 -2.45 2.08
C ASP A 33 3.08 -1.95 1.96
N TYR A 34 2.23 -2.36 2.90
CA TYR A 34 0.87 -1.86 3.05
C TYR A 34 0.73 -1.05 4.34
N ALA A 35 0.08 0.10 4.24
CA ALA A 35 -0.31 0.89 5.39
C ALA A 35 -1.74 1.41 5.24
N HIS A 36 -2.45 1.47 6.36
CA HIS A 36 -3.78 2.05 6.45
C HIS A 36 -3.84 3.05 7.61
N ALA A 37 -4.41 4.22 7.34
CA ALA A 37 -4.63 5.25 8.35
C ALA A 37 -5.98 5.95 8.10
N GLU A 38 -6.56 6.51 9.15
CA GLU A 38 -7.74 7.35 9.07
C GLU A 38 -7.36 8.80 9.31
N ALA A 39 -7.91 9.71 8.51
CA ALA A 39 -7.81 11.14 8.73
C ALA A 39 -9.15 11.65 9.29
N ASP A 40 -9.10 12.29 10.46
CA ASP A 40 -10.27 12.92 11.06
C ASP A 40 -10.48 14.29 10.42
N THR A 41 -11.65 14.50 9.83
CA THR A 41 -12.05 15.76 9.20
C THR A 41 -13.37 16.25 9.78
N THR A 42 -13.71 17.51 9.57
CA THR A 42 -14.96 18.12 10.04
C THR A 42 -16.21 17.37 9.58
N TYR A 43 -16.16 16.71 8.43
CA TYR A 43 -17.30 16.02 7.81
C TYR A 43 -17.30 14.50 8.04
N GLY A 44 -16.37 14.00 8.86
CA GLY A 44 -16.21 12.58 9.19
C GLY A 44 -14.79 12.08 8.98
N LYS A 45 -14.64 10.75 8.91
CA LYS A 45 -13.35 10.09 8.73
C LYS A 45 -13.07 9.79 7.26
N LEU A 46 -11.84 10.03 6.81
CA LEU A 46 -11.33 9.61 5.51
C LEU A 46 -10.36 8.45 5.71
N GLY A 47 -10.63 7.31 5.08
CA GLY A 47 -9.72 6.17 5.07
C GLY A 47 -8.66 6.32 3.98
N VAL A 48 -7.38 6.25 4.34
CA VAL A 48 -6.23 6.29 3.43
C VAL A 48 -5.55 4.93 3.45
N LYS A 49 -5.35 4.34 2.26
CA LYS A 49 -4.62 3.09 2.06
C LYS A 49 -3.47 3.32 1.09
N VAL A 50 -2.29 2.84 1.47
CA VAL A 50 -1.06 3.01 0.69
C VAL A 50 -0.44 1.64 0.45
N TRP A 51 0.00 1.42 -0.79
CA TRP A 51 0.81 0.28 -1.19
C TRP A 51 2.08 0.83 -1.82
N ILE A 52 3.24 0.37 -1.34
CA ILE A 52 4.55 0.74 -1.88
C ILE A 52 5.25 -0.54 -2.32
N TYR A 53 5.47 -0.66 -3.63
CA TYR A 53 6.24 -1.76 -4.19
C TYR A 53 7.73 -1.40 -4.20
N ARG A 54 8.54 -2.19 -3.49
CA ARG A 54 10.00 -1.97 -3.36
C ARG A 54 10.84 -2.85 -4.30
N GLY A 55 10.22 -3.74 -5.08
CA GLY A 55 10.89 -4.72 -5.93
C GLY A 55 10.53 -6.15 -5.53
N GLU A 56 11.27 -7.13 -6.06
CA GLU A 56 11.06 -8.54 -5.71
C GLU A 56 12.11 -9.00 -4.69
N VAL A 57 11.69 -9.73 -3.66
CA VAL A 57 12.62 -10.43 -2.77
C VAL A 57 13.04 -11.72 -3.44
N LEU A 58 14.23 -11.74 -4.03
CA LEU A 58 14.85 -12.97 -4.48
C LEU A 58 15.28 -13.78 -3.23
N PRO A 59 15.01 -15.09 -3.16
CA PRO A 59 15.55 -15.92 -2.09
C PRO A 59 17.07 -15.92 -2.21
N THR A 60 17.74 -15.12 -1.37
CA THR A 60 19.18 -15.23 -1.20
C THR A 60 19.41 -16.58 -0.54
N LYS A 61 20.10 -17.49 -1.24
CA LYS A 61 20.60 -18.71 -0.65
C LYS A 61 21.48 -18.28 0.53
N ASN A 62 21.01 -18.49 1.76
CA ASN A 62 21.83 -18.39 2.97
C ASN A 62 22.98 -19.38 2.81
N THR A 63 24.05 -18.93 2.16
CA THR A 63 25.30 -19.65 2.09
C THR A 63 26.03 -19.22 3.35
N SER A 64 25.63 -19.79 4.49
CA SER A 64 26.52 -19.91 5.63
C SER A 64 27.65 -20.84 5.17
N GLY A 65 28.61 -20.23 4.45
CA GLY A 65 29.82 -20.87 4.01
C GLY A 65 30.56 -21.36 5.24
N GLY A 66 30.65 -22.68 5.36
CA GLY A 66 31.78 -23.29 6.02
C GLY A 66 33.06 -22.75 5.38
N GLY A 67 33.98 -22.26 6.20
CA GLY A 67 35.18 -21.59 5.74
C GLY A 67 36.17 -21.36 6.88
N LYS A 68 36.91 -22.44 7.16
CA LYS A 68 37.96 -22.68 8.18
C LYS A 68 37.49 -23.13 9.55
#